data_AF-A0A3M0MG66-F1
#
_entry.id   AF-A0A3M0MG66-F1
#
_cell.length_a   1.000
_cell.length_b   1.000
_cell.length_c   1.000
_cell.angle_alpha   90.00
_cell.angle_beta   90.00
_cell.angle_gamma   90.00
#
_symmetry.space_group_name_H-M   'P 1'
#
loop_
_entity.id
_entity.type
_entity.pdbx_description
1 polymer ?
#
loop_
_entity_poly.entity_id
_entity_poly.type
_entity_poly.pdbx_seq_one_letter_code
_entity_poly.pdbx_strand_id
1 'polypeptide(L)'
;MQFAMRLLFLIPLLLPMPAAAFMARNGMTAVQVSPTEIEVLHEVRRDDTDYWCAAGDFVQRVLEQPGKTRIWRATSKPREAGNGIVFTLDPTRKAEGAGLSQFGSGPRDGSLSAGMAVANFCSLRIPLWRD
;
A
#
# COMPACT_ATOMS: atom_id res chain seq x y z
N MET A 1 22.98 57.12 13.62
CA MET A 1 22.05 56.08 14.11
C MET A 1 22.05 54.97 13.08
N GLN A 2 22.57 53.79 13.43
CA GLN A 2 22.90 52.70 12.51
C GLN A 2 21.64 51.89 12.12
N PHE A 3 21.45 51.71 10.80
CA PHE A 3 20.52 50.73 10.24
C PHE A 3 21.13 49.33 10.36
N ALA A 4 20.49 48.43 11.08
CA ALA A 4 20.82 47.01 11.06
C ALA A 4 19.53 46.17 11.12
N MET A 5 18.88 46.04 9.96
CA MET A 5 17.78 45.11 9.76
C MET A 5 18.36 43.69 9.71
N ARG A 6 18.27 42.96 10.82
CA ARG A 6 18.64 41.53 10.86
C ARG A 6 17.60 40.74 10.08
N LEU A 7 17.95 40.29 8.87
CA LEU A 7 17.20 39.24 8.17
C LEU A 7 17.28 37.95 9.00
N LEU A 8 16.16 37.58 9.64
CA LEU A 8 15.94 36.25 10.19
C LEU A 8 15.66 35.30 9.03
N PHE A 9 16.66 34.51 8.64
CA PHE A 9 16.47 33.35 7.76
C PHE A 9 15.64 32.29 8.52
N LEU A 10 14.37 32.12 8.15
CA LEU A 10 13.61 30.92 8.52
C LEU A 10 14.15 29.74 7.69
N ILE A 11 14.87 28.84 8.34
CA ILE A 11 15.23 27.54 7.77
C ILE A 11 13.99 26.65 7.88
N PRO A 12 13.40 26.14 6.78
CA PRO A 12 12.30 25.19 6.85
C PRO A 12 12.86 23.87 7.39
N LEU A 13 12.43 23.51 8.60
CA LEU A 13 12.76 22.23 9.23
C LEU A 13 11.99 21.13 8.48
N LEU A 14 12.65 20.45 7.54
CA LEU A 14 12.14 19.22 6.91
C LEU A 14 12.19 18.11 7.96
N LEU A 15 11.17 18.07 8.84
CA LEU A 15 10.98 16.96 9.76
C LEU A 15 10.61 15.72 8.94
N PRO A 16 11.30 14.58 9.11
CA PRO A 16 10.88 13.33 8.50
C PRO A 16 9.49 13.00 9.06
N MET A 17 8.47 13.06 8.21
CA MET A 17 7.13 12.62 8.59
C MET A 17 7.22 11.12 8.90
N PRO A 18 6.75 10.66 10.07
CA PRO A 18 6.69 9.23 10.34
C PRO A 18 5.82 8.59 9.25
N ALA A 19 6.36 7.55 8.61
CA ALA A 19 5.59 6.74 7.69
C ALA A 19 4.35 6.22 8.44
N ALA A 20 3.16 6.65 8.03
CA ALA A 20 1.93 6.31 8.72
C ALA A 20 1.68 4.80 8.58
N ALA A 21 1.78 4.08 9.70
CA ALA A 21 1.35 2.70 9.77
C ALA A 21 -0.17 2.65 9.90
N PHE A 22 -0.80 1.96 8.95
CA PHE A 22 -2.24 1.84 8.83
C PHE A 22 -2.65 0.38 8.95
N MET A 23 -3.59 0.13 9.85
CA MET A 23 -4.20 -1.20 9.98
C MET A 23 -5.41 -1.30 9.04
N ALA A 24 -5.29 -2.15 8.03
CA ALA A 24 -6.34 -2.44 7.07
C ALA A 24 -7.47 -3.24 7.70
N ARG A 25 -8.63 -3.25 7.03
CA ARG A 25 -9.84 -3.95 7.49
C ARG A 25 -9.66 -5.45 7.76
N ASN A 26 -8.74 -6.14 7.08
CA ASN A 26 -8.42 -7.54 7.34
C ASN A 26 -7.42 -7.75 8.49
N GLY A 27 -7.08 -6.68 9.21
CA GLY A 27 -6.14 -6.64 10.33
C GLY A 27 -4.68 -6.53 9.92
N MET A 28 -4.38 -6.43 8.62
CA MET A 28 -3.00 -6.32 8.15
C MET A 28 -2.44 -4.91 8.28
N THR A 29 -1.16 -4.78 8.55
CA THR A 29 -0.50 -3.47 8.61
C THR A 29 0.13 -3.09 7.27
N ALA A 30 -0.19 -1.91 6.77
CA ALA A 30 0.40 -1.31 5.58
C ALA A 30 1.05 0.04 5.91
N VAL A 31 2.19 0.32 5.31
CA VAL A 31 2.97 1.54 5.50
C VAL A 31 3.32 2.14 4.14
N GLN A 32 3.32 3.47 4.02
CA GLN A 32 3.83 4.14 2.83
C GLN A 32 5.36 4.24 2.92
N VAL A 33 6.07 3.61 1.97
CA VAL A 33 7.55 3.61 1.93
C VAL A 33 8.11 4.60 0.90
N SER A 34 7.29 5.01 -0.07
CA SER A 34 7.60 6.09 -1.01
C SER A 34 6.31 6.76 -1.52
N PRO A 35 6.39 7.87 -2.29
CA PRO A 35 5.19 8.52 -2.82
C PRO A 35 4.27 7.60 -3.63
N THR A 36 4.82 6.56 -4.24
CA THR A 36 4.05 5.60 -5.06
C THR A 36 4.06 4.19 -4.49
N GLU A 37 4.88 3.87 -3.49
CA GLU A 37 5.04 2.51 -2.97
C GLU A 37 4.50 2.34 -1.55
N ILE A 38 3.86 1.19 -1.35
CA ILE A 38 3.18 0.80 -0.11
C ILE A 38 3.73 -0.57 0.26
N GLU A 39 4.33 -0.70 1.43
CA GLU A 39 4.70 -1.99 1.97
C GLU A 39 3.59 -2.51 2.88
N VAL A 40 3.08 -3.70 2.57
CA VAL A 40 2.23 -4.46 3.47
C VAL A 40 3.13 -5.40 4.25
N LEU A 41 3.20 -5.20 5.57
CA LEU A 41 4.11 -5.91 6.46
C LEU A 41 3.83 -7.41 6.47
N HIS A 42 4.87 -8.20 6.73
CA HIS A 42 4.74 -9.64 6.83
C HIS A 42 3.88 -10.04 8.02
N GLU A 43 2.88 -10.86 7.77
CA GLU A 43 2.12 -11.56 8.79
C GLU A 43 2.05 -13.06 8.46
N VAL A 44 2.15 -13.86 9.52
CA VAL A 44 2.04 -15.32 9.45
C VAL A 44 0.60 -15.72 9.12
N ARG A 45 0.42 -16.78 8.30
CA ARG A 45 -0.90 -17.30 7.88
C ARG A 45 -1.77 -16.30 7.09
N ARG A 46 -1.15 -15.54 6.18
CA ARG A 46 -1.83 -14.65 5.22
C ARG A 46 -1.58 -15.11 3.80
N ASP A 47 -2.62 -15.08 2.98
CA ASP A 47 -2.54 -15.40 1.55
C ASP A 47 -2.26 -14.15 0.72
N ASP A 48 -1.78 -14.30 -0.53
CA ASP A 48 -1.48 -13.18 -1.43
C ASP A 48 -2.66 -12.17 -1.50
N THR A 49 -3.90 -12.67 -1.52
CA THR A 49 -5.14 -11.85 -1.57
C THR A 49 -5.31 -10.95 -0.34
N ASP A 50 -4.88 -11.39 0.86
CA ASP A 50 -4.90 -10.55 2.07
C ASP A 50 -3.99 -9.32 1.91
N TYR A 51 -2.82 -9.51 1.28
CA TYR A 51 -1.90 -8.40 1.00
C TYR A 51 -2.52 -7.42 0.00
N TRP A 52 -3.22 -7.92 -1.03
CA TRP A 52 -3.95 -7.07 -1.97
C TRP A 52 -5.09 -6.30 -1.31
N CYS A 53 -5.84 -6.92 -0.38
CA CYS A 53 -6.83 -6.21 0.43
C CYS A 53 -6.18 -5.04 1.18
N ALA A 54 -5.09 -5.31 1.91
CA ALA A 54 -4.43 -4.31 2.74
C ALA A 54 -3.93 -3.12 1.92
N ALA A 55 -3.29 -3.40 0.78
CA ALA A 55 -2.83 -2.37 -0.15
C ALA A 55 -4.01 -1.56 -0.74
N GLY A 56 -5.08 -2.24 -1.17
CA GLY A 56 -6.27 -1.58 -1.70
C GLY A 56 -7.00 -0.70 -0.67
N ASP A 57 -7.03 -1.14 0.59
CA ASP A 57 -7.62 -0.39 1.69
C ASP A 57 -6.79 0.86 2.02
N PHE A 58 -5.46 0.73 2.05
CA PHE A 58 -4.54 1.84 2.22
C PHE A 58 -4.70 2.90 1.14
N VAL A 59 -4.75 2.48 -0.14
CA VAL A 59 -4.91 3.39 -1.28
C VAL A 59 -6.21 4.19 -1.20
N GLN A 60 -7.31 3.55 -0.80
CA GLN A 60 -8.60 4.25 -0.71
C GLN A 60 -8.76 5.10 0.55
N ARG A 61 -8.22 4.68 1.69
CA ARG A 61 -8.50 5.31 3.00
C ARG A 61 -7.39 6.22 3.51
N VAL A 62 -6.14 5.97 3.11
CA VAL A 62 -4.99 6.77 3.54
C VAL A 62 -4.53 7.70 2.42
N LEU A 63 -4.43 7.20 1.19
CA LEU A 63 -4.06 8.02 0.02
C LEU A 63 -5.27 8.71 -0.64
N GLU A 64 -6.48 8.43 -0.14
CA GLU A 64 -7.75 8.99 -0.61
C GLU A 64 -7.95 8.87 -2.14
N GLN A 65 -7.36 7.84 -2.74
CA GLN A 65 -7.44 7.63 -4.18
C GLN A 65 -8.75 6.94 -4.57
N PRO A 66 -9.30 7.22 -5.76
CA PRO A 66 -10.50 6.55 -6.26
C PRO A 66 -10.37 5.02 -6.30
N GLY A 67 -11.47 4.28 -6.08
CA GLY A 67 -11.46 2.81 -6.18
C GLY A 67 -11.04 2.25 -7.55
N LYS A 68 -11.09 3.06 -8.62
CA LYS A 68 -10.59 2.69 -9.96
C LYS A 68 -9.05 2.74 -10.09
N THR A 69 -8.35 3.34 -9.12
CA THR A 69 -6.90 3.46 -9.11
C THR A 69 -6.24 2.10 -9.21
N ARG A 70 -5.26 1.97 -10.11
CA ARG A 70 -4.56 0.72 -10.37
C ARG A 70 -3.39 0.57 -9.41
N ILE A 71 -3.22 -0.65 -8.93
CA ILE A 71 -2.16 -1.07 -8.01
C ILE A 71 -1.44 -2.25 -8.66
N TRP A 72 -0.12 -2.25 -8.61
CA TRP A 72 0.74 -3.35 -9.03
C TRP A 72 1.54 -3.87 -7.85
N ARG A 73 2.01 -5.12 -7.93
CA ARG A 73 3.01 -5.64 -7.00
C ARG A 73 4.41 -5.27 -7.51
N ALA A 74 5.21 -4.62 -6.67
CA ALA A 74 6.59 -4.24 -6.95
C ALA A 74 7.59 -5.30 -6.46
N THR A 75 7.25 -6.09 -5.45
CA THR A 75 8.07 -7.25 -5.04
C THR A 75 7.98 -8.38 -6.08
N SER A 76 9.11 -8.92 -6.52
CA SER A 76 9.17 -10.07 -7.43
C SER A 76 8.67 -11.38 -6.80
N LYS A 77 8.41 -12.40 -7.62
CA LYS A 77 8.26 -13.80 -7.18
C LYS A 77 9.56 -14.55 -7.52
N PRO A 78 10.04 -15.48 -6.68
CA PRO A 78 9.53 -15.83 -5.35
C PRO A 78 9.81 -14.74 -4.30
N ARG A 79 8.98 -14.69 -3.26
CA ARG A 79 9.19 -13.78 -2.11
C ARG A 79 10.08 -14.49 -1.08
N GLU A 80 11.08 -13.78 -0.57
CA GLU A 80 11.85 -14.22 0.60
C GLU A 80 10.94 -14.40 1.83
N ALA A 81 11.10 -15.51 2.55
CA ALA A 81 10.29 -15.80 3.73
C ALA A 81 10.50 -14.73 4.81
N GLY A 82 9.42 -14.30 5.46
CA GLY A 82 9.45 -13.28 6.51
C GLY A 82 9.39 -11.82 6.04
N ASN A 83 9.47 -11.56 4.72
CA ASN A 83 9.39 -10.20 4.18
C ASN A 83 7.95 -9.80 3.81
N GLY A 84 7.67 -8.49 3.88
CA GLY A 84 6.42 -7.90 3.42
C GLY A 84 6.24 -7.99 1.90
N ILE A 85 5.16 -7.39 1.41
CA ILE A 85 4.94 -7.20 -0.03
C ILE A 85 4.83 -5.72 -0.33
N VAL A 86 5.69 -5.23 -1.21
CA VAL A 86 5.64 -3.88 -1.73
C VAL A 86 4.71 -3.85 -2.93
N PHE A 87 3.77 -2.92 -2.88
CA PHE A 87 2.87 -2.53 -3.94
C PHE A 87 3.26 -1.15 -4.45
N THR A 88 2.85 -0.84 -5.68
CA THR A 88 3.12 0.45 -6.31
C THR A 88 1.92 0.96 -7.09
N LEU A 89 1.80 2.28 -7.16
CA LEU A 89 0.90 3.01 -8.07
C LEU A 89 1.59 3.39 -9.39
N ASP A 90 2.89 3.15 -9.51
CA ASP A 90 3.68 3.40 -10.72
C ASP A 90 3.87 2.11 -11.54
N PRO A 91 3.30 2.02 -12.76
CA PRO A 91 3.41 0.83 -13.59
C PRO A 91 4.85 0.49 -14.01
N THR A 92 5.79 1.45 -13.98
CA THR A 92 7.21 1.21 -14.31
C THR A 92 7.95 0.46 -13.21
N ARG A 93 7.41 0.48 -11.99
CA ARG A 93 7.97 -0.17 -10.80
C ARG A 93 7.38 -1.56 -10.55
N LYS A 94 6.51 -2.05 -11.44
CA LYS A 94 5.89 -3.38 -11.31
C LYS A 94 6.95 -4.47 -11.47
N ALA A 95 6.85 -5.52 -10.66
CA ALA A 95 7.62 -6.73 -10.90
C ALA A 95 6.94 -7.60 -11.98
N GLU A 96 7.74 -8.15 -12.88
CA GLU A 96 7.26 -9.07 -13.92
C GLU A 96 6.69 -10.36 -13.30
N GLY A 97 5.53 -10.81 -13.80
CA GLY A 97 4.86 -12.03 -13.31
C GLY A 97 4.37 -11.97 -11.86
N ALA A 98 4.45 -10.82 -11.19
CA ALA A 98 4.12 -10.67 -9.77
C ALA A 98 2.64 -10.35 -9.49
N GLY A 99 1.86 -10.03 -10.52
CA GLY A 99 0.42 -9.79 -10.39
C GLY A 99 -0.35 -11.04 -9.96
N LEU A 100 -1.59 -10.85 -9.47
CA LEU A 100 -2.51 -11.98 -9.38
C LEU A 100 -2.89 -12.38 -10.80
N SER A 101 -2.19 -13.39 -11.31
CA SER A 101 -2.59 -14.09 -12.52
C SER A 101 -4.07 -14.45 -12.37
N GLN A 102 -4.93 -13.95 -13.28
CA GLN A 102 -6.25 -14.50 -13.62
C GLN A 102 -7.54 -13.93 -12.98
N PHE A 103 -7.54 -12.82 -12.22
CA PHE A 103 -8.81 -12.30 -11.69
C PHE A 103 -9.43 -11.15 -12.52
N GLY A 104 -10.61 -11.42 -13.12
CA GLY A 104 -11.54 -10.41 -13.68
C GLY A 104 -11.45 -10.14 -15.20
N SER A 105 -12.38 -9.32 -15.70
CA SER A 105 -12.44 -8.82 -17.10
C SER A 105 -11.53 -7.61 -17.37
N GLY A 106 -10.63 -7.28 -16.45
CA GLY A 106 -9.74 -6.12 -16.53
C GLY A 106 -8.47 -6.36 -17.37
N PRO A 107 -7.61 -5.32 -17.49
CA PRO A 107 -6.34 -5.44 -18.19
C PRO A 107 -5.47 -6.57 -17.64
N ARG A 108 -4.91 -7.39 -18.54
CA ARG A 108 -4.01 -8.50 -18.18
C ARG A 108 -2.56 -8.01 -17.99
N ASP A 109 -2.39 -6.90 -17.29
CA ASP A 109 -1.10 -6.21 -17.13
C ASP A 109 -0.47 -6.43 -15.74
N GLY A 110 -1.10 -7.27 -14.92
CA GLY A 110 -0.71 -7.60 -13.55
C GLY A 110 -1.21 -6.61 -12.50
N SER A 111 -2.01 -5.60 -12.88
CA SER A 111 -2.65 -4.71 -11.91
C SER A 111 -4.00 -5.20 -11.42
N LEU A 112 -4.40 -4.65 -10.28
CA LEU A 112 -5.74 -4.73 -9.75
C LEU A 112 -6.22 -3.32 -9.38
N SER A 113 -7.51 -3.03 -9.49
CA SER A 113 -8.01 -1.75 -8.97
C SER A 113 -8.12 -1.83 -7.45
N ALA A 114 -7.85 -0.72 -6.77
CA ALA A 114 -7.96 -0.63 -5.31
C ALA A 114 -9.34 -1.08 -4.81
N GLY A 115 -10.39 -0.68 -5.51
CA GLY A 115 -11.78 -1.05 -5.24
C GLY A 115 -12.04 -2.55 -5.43
N MET A 116 -11.49 -3.17 -6.47
CA MET A 116 -11.63 -4.61 -6.70
C MET A 116 -10.89 -5.41 -5.62
N ALA A 117 -9.68 -4.96 -5.26
CA ALA A 117 -8.89 -5.58 -4.20
C ALA A 117 -9.65 -5.56 -2.86
N VAL A 118 -10.22 -4.41 -2.52
CA VAL A 118 -11.05 -4.27 -1.33
C VAL A 118 -12.31 -5.13 -1.40
N ALA A 119 -13.09 -5.01 -2.48
CA ALA A 119 -14.40 -5.64 -2.57
C ALA A 119 -14.33 -7.18 -2.58
N ASN A 120 -13.26 -7.75 -3.13
CA ASN A 120 -13.14 -9.21 -3.29
C ASN A 120 -12.28 -9.86 -2.22
N PHE A 121 -11.29 -9.14 -1.67
CA PHE A 121 -10.29 -9.76 -0.79
C PHE A 121 -10.31 -9.24 0.64
N CYS A 122 -10.95 -8.10 0.91
CA CYS A 122 -11.17 -7.69 2.29
C CYS A 122 -12.32 -8.47 2.89
N SER A 123 -12.04 -9.73 3.25
CA SER A 123 -12.90 -10.48 4.14
C SER A 123 -12.92 -9.78 5.50
N LEU A 124 -14.12 -9.46 5.99
CA LEU A 124 -14.30 -9.32 7.42
C LEU A 124 -14.09 -10.72 7.97
N ARG A 125 -13.07 -10.93 8.80
CA ARG A 125 -12.89 -12.20 9.52
C ARG A 125 -14.07 -12.33 10.49
N ILE A 126 -15.22 -12.80 10.01
CA ILE A 126 -16.37 -13.14 10.85
C ILE A 126 -15.87 -14.29 11.72
N PRO A 127 -15.80 -14.14 13.05
CA PRO A 127 -15.42 -15.24 13.91
C PRO A 127 -16.57 -16.27 13.83
N LEU A 128 -16.39 -17.31 13.02
CA LEU A 128 -17.35 -18.43 12.92
C LEU A 128 -17.28 -19.36 14.15
N TRP A 129 -16.69 -18.90 15.25
CA TRP A 129 -16.60 -19.62 16.51
C TRP A 129 -16.97 -18.66 17.65
N ARG A 130 -18.25 -18.67 17.97
CA ARG A 130 -18.76 -18.47 19.33
C ARG A 130 -19.24 -19.86 19.75
N ASP A 131 -18.72 -20.32 20.89
CA ASP A 131 -18.96 -21.59 21.62
C ASP A 131 -17.74 -22.52 21.64
#